data_AF-A0A955ZJL3-F1
#
_entry.id   AF-A0A955ZJL3-F1
#
_cell.length_a   1.000
_cell.length_b   1.000
_cell.length_c   1.000
_cell.angle_alpha   90.00
_cell.angle_beta   90.00
_cell.angle_gamma   90.00
#
_symmetry.space_group_name_H-M   'P 1'
#
loop_
_entity.id
_entity.type
_entity.pdbx_description
1 polymer ?
#
loop_
_entity_poly.entity_id
_entity_poly.type
_entity_poly.pdbx_seq_one_letter_code
_entity_poly.pdbx_strand_id
1 'polypeptide(L)'
;MMRLTWTWLAVGIGFASVVACSSNGGDSRSEGGGGAAATGAGGGLDGGAGNSSGGVGGGSGSSGAGGSGTGAMAGSGGVAGGGGVAGGGTGGVAGSGGVAGGGTGGVAGACPGGCNTPPSQCYAKTGSCENGACVYPFVEGASCNDGNDCTISDVCSGGVCEGTPMLCNQPPASVCSDASTLKVFEGGSCQGGLCTYASKQIACNGACSNGACQNDPCASVVCNSPPTSCHKSTGTCSQGVCSYAFDDGKSCSDGNACTDQDSCNAGVCIGAPKICNTPPPSTCSDAYTVKLYQTVGACSAGSCSYPVTYLSCANGCSGGKCTTSGWTKMISNTTSTLQAVWGTNKSSVWAAGGPTAIYYDGVKWQVRAPQAFSLTDVHGTTASNVFAIEHDGKLHKFNGSTWSYVLTVPGLTSACLFVDGDDSLWVGGRDNISGNGIVTALYRVQGTNVNLVGGTSTYMVATAGRCSLWAASPNDVWLSSGKTLHYDGSAVSEIDTASTAIWGLAPLPVFMAFQSLSRFDGTNTDVFPLGTTGTIFGLHGTAPNRVFAALATSSQGRVLFFDSLGWTQEPIPAGTNSLYDVYAAPSGEVYAVGDGGTVLVGP
;
A
#
# COMPACT_ATOMS: atom_id res chain seq x y z
N MET A 1 -78.09 14.46 0.16
CA MET A 1 -78.35 15.48 1.20
C MET A 1 -77.25 15.41 2.25
N MET A 2 -76.78 16.59 2.67
CA MET A 2 -75.84 16.93 3.76
C MET A 2 -74.38 16.44 3.67
N ARG A 3 -73.51 17.43 3.40
CA ARG A 3 -72.06 17.46 3.61
C ARG A 3 -71.75 17.63 5.10
N LEU A 4 -70.71 16.97 5.59
CA LEU A 4 -69.94 17.37 6.77
C LEU A 4 -68.45 17.15 6.46
N THR A 5 -67.69 18.24 6.49
CA THR A 5 -66.24 18.30 6.33
C THR A 5 -65.57 18.26 7.70
N TRP A 6 -64.49 17.48 7.85
CA TRP A 6 -63.50 17.67 8.92
C TRP A 6 -62.09 17.54 8.33
N THR A 7 -61.29 18.55 8.65
CA THR A 7 -59.90 18.80 8.28
C THR A 7 -58.94 17.95 9.13
N TRP A 8 -57.91 17.39 8.49
CA TRP A 8 -56.77 16.75 9.16
C TRP A 8 -55.57 17.69 9.15
N LEU A 9 -54.94 17.85 10.31
CA LEU A 9 -53.65 18.53 10.49
C LEU A 9 -52.54 17.48 10.20
N ALA A 10 -51.80 17.64 9.11
CA ALA A 10 -50.62 16.83 8.81
C ALA A 10 -49.36 17.64 9.08
N VAL A 11 -48.53 17.17 10.03
CA VAL A 11 -47.15 17.62 10.21
C VAL A 11 -46.32 16.96 9.12
N GLY A 12 -45.98 17.74 8.08
CA GLY A 12 -45.09 17.31 7.01
C GLY A 12 -43.63 17.52 7.40
N ILE A 13 -42.87 16.43 7.44
CA ILE A 13 -41.40 16.47 7.44
C ILE A 13 -41.00 16.31 5.98
N GLY A 14 -40.58 17.42 5.36
CA GLY A 14 -40.21 17.47 3.95
C GLY A 14 -38.82 16.90 3.69
N PHE A 15 -38.72 15.96 2.76
CA PHE A 15 -37.47 15.63 2.07
C PHE A 15 -37.32 16.56 0.85
N ALA A 16 -36.18 17.24 0.77
CA ALA A 16 -35.85 18.19 -0.28
C ALA A 16 -35.51 17.45 -1.58
N SER A 17 -36.28 17.70 -2.64
CA SER A 17 -35.86 17.48 -4.02
C SER A 17 -35.09 18.72 -4.49
N VAL A 18 -33.85 18.53 -4.95
CA VAL A 18 -33.07 19.59 -5.57
C VAL A 18 -33.57 19.78 -7.00
N VAL A 19 -34.32 20.86 -7.20
CA VAL A 19 -34.65 21.45 -8.51
C VAL A 19 -33.50 22.37 -8.89
N ALA A 20 -32.85 22.15 -10.03
CA ALA A 20 -31.94 23.12 -10.62
C ALA A 20 -32.70 24.01 -11.62
N CYS A 21 -32.70 25.31 -11.33
CA CYS A 21 -33.29 26.38 -12.13
C CYS A 21 -32.61 26.57 -13.48
N SER A 22 -33.44 26.87 -14.48
CA SER A 22 -33.10 27.58 -15.72
C SER A 22 -32.73 29.04 -15.44
N SER A 23 -31.72 29.56 -16.13
CA SER A 23 -31.46 31.00 -16.28
C SER A 23 -31.29 31.34 -17.76
N ASN A 24 -32.17 32.23 -18.24
CA ASN A 24 -32.16 32.86 -19.56
C ASN A 24 -31.33 34.16 -19.56
N GLY A 25 -30.79 34.49 -20.74
CA GLY A 25 -30.33 35.82 -21.16
C GLY A 25 -28.82 35.85 -21.47
N GLY A 26 -28.32 36.28 -22.64
CA GLY A 26 -28.89 36.88 -23.85
C GLY A 26 -27.75 37.58 -24.62
N ASP A 27 -27.85 37.61 -25.95
CA ASP A 27 -27.14 38.47 -26.93
C ASP A 27 -25.60 38.31 -27.11
N SER A 28 -25.00 38.36 -28.30
CA SER A 28 -25.40 38.82 -29.65
C SER A 28 -24.36 38.43 -30.73
N ARG A 29 -24.82 38.30 -31.99
CA ARG A 29 -24.19 38.67 -33.30
C ARG A 29 -22.79 38.14 -33.65
N SER A 30 -22.35 37.97 -34.90
CA SER A 30 -22.87 37.80 -36.27
C SER A 30 -21.61 37.67 -37.17
N GLU A 31 -21.81 37.27 -38.42
CA GLU A 31 -20.82 37.22 -39.53
C GLU A 31 -19.94 35.98 -39.56
N GLY A 32 -19.71 35.29 -40.67
CA GLY A 32 -20.00 35.59 -42.07
C GLY A 32 -18.83 35.08 -42.93
N GLY A 33 -19.14 34.42 -44.06
CA GLY A 33 -18.23 34.35 -45.20
C GLY A 33 -17.35 33.09 -45.34
N GLY A 34 -17.80 32.17 -46.21
CA GLY A 34 -17.30 32.18 -47.60
C GLY A 34 -16.06 31.36 -47.95
N GLY A 35 -16.26 30.45 -48.92
CA GLY A 35 -15.29 30.00 -49.91
C GLY A 35 -14.44 28.79 -49.51
N ALA A 36 -14.00 27.91 -50.40
CA ALA A 36 -14.24 27.69 -51.82
C ALA A 36 -13.61 26.31 -52.15
N ALA A 37 -13.99 25.77 -53.30
CA ALA A 37 -13.64 24.47 -53.84
C ALA A 37 -12.14 24.23 -54.14
N ALA A 38 -11.76 22.95 -54.20
CA ALA A 38 -10.87 22.33 -55.21
C ALA A 38 -10.79 20.82 -54.92
N THR A 39 -11.47 19.95 -55.67
CA THR A 39 -10.96 19.24 -56.87
C THR A 39 -9.66 18.46 -56.65
N GLY A 40 -9.72 17.14 -56.86
CA GLY A 40 -8.52 16.31 -56.95
C GLY A 40 -8.86 14.82 -57.04
N ALA A 41 -9.23 14.37 -58.23
CA ALA A 41 -9.44 12.98 -58.58
C ALA A 41 -8.13 12.18 -58.63
N GLY A 42 -8.23 10.85 -58.52
CA GLY A 42 -7.37 9.96 -59.31
C GLY A 42 -6.91 8.68 -58.63
N GLY A 43 -7.47 7.55 -59.09
CA GLY A 43 -6.83 6.23 -59.21
C GLY A 43 -6.61 5.46 -57.90
N GLY A 44 -6.87 4.16 -57.80
CA GLY A 44 -6.99 3.15 -58.84
C GLY A 44 -6.16 1.93 -58.44
N LEU A 45 -6.88 0.87 -58.06
CA LEU A 45 -6.63 -0.55 -58.29
C LEU A 45 -5.54 -1.32 -57.50
N ASP A 46 -5.98 -2.53 -57.14
CA ASP A 46 -5.28 -3.79 -56.88
C ASP A 46 -4.29 -3.82 -55.71
N GLY A 47 -4.36 -4.75 -54.76
CA GLY A 47 -4.80 -6.14 -54.84
C GLY A 47 -3.71 -6.98 -54.19
N GLY A 48 -4.07 -8.05 -53.47
CA GLY A 48 -3.10 -9.08 -53.07
C GLY A 48 -3.09 -9.44 -51.60
N ALA A 49 -3.75 -10.55 -51.30
CA ALA A 49 -3.62 -11.34 -50.09
C ALA A 49 -2.31 -12.15 -50.06
N GLY A 50 -1.92 -12.60 -48.85
CA GLY A 50 -0.87 -13.60 -48.62
C GLY A 50 -0.23 -13.38 -47.24
N ASN A 51 -0.81 -13.88 -46.14
CA ASN A 51 -0.78 -15.25 -45.60
C ASN A 51 0.54 -15.64 -44.88
N SER A 52 0.35 -16.28 -43.73
CA SER A 52 1.24 -17.24 -43.05
C SER A 52 2.48 -16.68 -42.32
N SER A 53 3.03 -17.24 -41.23
CA SER A 53 2.62 -18.16 -40.14
C SER A 53 3.92 -18.55 -39.42
N GLY A 54 3.87 -18.79 -38.10
CA GLY A 54 4.90 -19.53 -37.35
C GLY A 54 6.07 -18.68 -36.84
N GLY A 55 6.70 -18.95 -35.70
CA GLY A 55 6.66 -20.12 -34.82
C GLY A 55 7.60 -19.91 -33.63
N VAL A 56 7.58 -20.89 -32.74
CA VAL A 56 7.99 -20.91 -31.33
C VAL A 56 9.48 -21.24 -31.09
N GLY A 57 10.01 -20.88 -29.90
CA GLY A 57 11.16 -21.54 -29.22
C GLY A 57 12.12 -20.50 -28.63
N GLY A 58 12.54 -20.49 -27.36
CA GLY A 58 12.76 -21.56 -26.36
C GLY A 58 14.26 -21.64 -26.05
N GLY A 59 14.68 -21.60 -24.77
CA GLY A 59 16.07 -21.95 -24.41
C GLY A 59 16.67 -21.31 -23.16
N SER A 60 16.76 -22.10 -22.10
CA SER A 60 17.55 -21.93 -20.88
C SER A 60 19.03 -22.31 -21.07
N GLY A 61 19.91 -21.89 -20.15
CA GLY A 61 21.31 -22.35 -20.12
C GLY A 61 22.10 -21.90 -18.88
N SER A 62 22.72 -22.86 -18.22
CA SER A 62 23.39 -22.82 -16.91
C SER A 62 24.93 -22.86 -16.98
N SER A 63 25.56 -22.68 -15.81
CA SER A 63 26.76 -23.38 -15.29
C SER A 63 28.17 -22.78 -15.49
N GLY A 64 29.03 -22.97 -14.47
CA GLY A 64 30.50 -22.94 -14.60
C GLY A 64 31.26 -22.69 -13.29
N ALA A 65 32.02 -23.67 -12.81
CA ALA A 65 32.81 -23.70 -11.57
C ALA A 65 34.34 -23.83 -11.83
N GLY A 66 35.17 -23.68 -10.78
CA GLY A 66 36.60 -24.08 -10.67
C GLY A 66 37.26 -23.35 -9.48
N GLY A 67 37.87 -23.95 -8.43
CA GLY A 67 38.95 -24.95 -8.35
C GLY A 67 40.31 -24.24 -8.45
N SER A 68 41.39 -24.41 -7.65
CA SER A 68 41.80 -25.25 -6.52
C SER A 68 43.31 -24.98 -6.26
N GLY A 69 43.86 -25.33 -5.08
CA GLY A 69 45.31 -25.56 -4.84
C GLY A 69 46.03 -24.61 -3.86
N THR A 70 47.00 -24.97 -3.01
CA THR A 70 47.40 -26.16 -2.21
C THR A 70 48.72 -25.81 -1.51
N GLY A 71 48.88 -26.22 -0.24
CA GLY A 71 50.17 -26.59 0.41
C GLY A 71 50.95 -25.48 1.15
N ALA A 72 51.76 -25.74 2.18
CA ALA A 72 51.98 -26.87 3.09
C ALA A 72 53.07 -26.46 4.11
N MET A 73 52.94 -26.89 5.39
CA MET A 73 53.98 -27.36 6.36
C MET A 73 55.23 -26.49 6.66
N ALA A 74 55.92 -26.51 7.81
CA ALA A 74 55.88 -27.20 9.11
C ALA A 74 56.77 -26.36 10.08
N GLY A 75 56.49 -26.28 11.39
CA GLY A 75 57.09 -27.12 12.45
C GLY A 75 57.92 -26.23 13.40
N SER A 76 58.29 -26.56 14.63
CA SER A 76 57.86 -27.50 15.68
C SER A 76 58.91 -27.41 16.81
N GLY A 77 58.52 -27.53 18.09
CA GLY A 77 59.38 -27.82 19.27
C GLY A 77 59.88 -26.57 20.01
N GLY A 78 59.70 -26.38 21.33
CA GLY A 78 59.92 -27.28 22.48
C GLY A 78 61.31 -26.98 23.08
N VAL A 79 61.66 -26.98 24.39
CA VAL A 79 61.11 -27.46 25.67
C VAL A 79 61.98 -26.87 26.84
N ALA A 80 61.36 -26.60 28.00
CA ALA A 80 61.78 -26.67 29.44
C ALA A 80 63.10 -26.10 30.08
N GLY A 81 62.92 -25.74 31.38
CA GLY A 81 63.87 -25.88 32.51
C GLY A 81 64.67 -24.61 32.86
N GLY A 82 64.85 -24.11 34.08
CA GLY A 82 64.68 -24.61 35.46
C GLY A 82 65.98 -24.44 36.28
N GLY A 83 65.95 -23.72 37.41
CA GLY A 83 66.90 -23.91 38.55
C GLY A 83 67.99 -22.86 38.84
N GLY A 84 67.86 -22.11 39.95
CA GLY A 84 68.61 -22.32 41.22
C GLY A 84 70.11 -21.96 41.41
N VAL A 85 70.34 -21.02 42.36
CA VAL A 85 71.26 -20.99 43.55
C VAL A 85 72.79 -20.71 43.48
N ALA A 86 73.23 -19.85 44.44
CA ALA A 86 74.52 -19.72 45.18
C ALA A 86 75.79 -19.27 44.42
N GLY A 87 76.79 -18.57 44.98
CA GLY A 87 77.15 -18.13 46.35
C GLY A 87 78.69 -17.96 46.45
N GLY A 88 79.16 -17.08 47.35
CA GLY A 88 80.59 -16.93 47.78
C GLY A 88 81.43 -15.96 46.94
N GLY A 89 82.30 -15.08 47.46
CA GLY A 89 82.93 -14.94 48.78
C GLY A 89 84.46 -14.97 48.66
N THR A 90 85.14 -14.03 49.36
CA THR A 90 86.52 -14.06 49.91
C THR A 90 87.63 -13.13 49.35
N GLY A 91 88.34 -12.50 50.30
CA GLY A 91 89.77 -12.09 50.31
C GLY A 91 90.10 -10.71 49.72
N GLY A 92 90.64 -9.68 50.41
CA GLY A 92 91.28 -9.56 51.72
C GLY A 92 92.80 -9.72 51.68
N VAL A 93 93.60 -8.63 51.67
CA VAL A 93 94.97 -8.56 52.26
C VAL A 93 95.39 -7.10 52.59
N ALA A 94 96.02 -6.98 53.76
CA ALA A 94 96.79 -5.90 54.44
C ALA A 94 97.72 -5.03 53.56
N GLY A 95 98.25 -3.87 53.98
CA GLY A 95 98.52 -3.28 55.30
C GLY A 95 100.03 -2.92 55.45
N SER A 96 100.36 -2.12 56.47
CA SER A 96 101.69 -1.57 56.88
C SER A 96 102.16 -0.32 56.12
N GLY A 97 102.71 0.75 56.71
CA GLY A 97 103.48 0.99 57.95
C GLY A 97 104.69 1.89 57.55
N GLY A 98 105.29 2.82 58.29
CA GLY A 98 105.10 3.40 59.61
C GLY A 98 106.24 4.41 59.93
N VAL A 99 106.10 5.10 61.08
CA VAL A 99 107.07 5.44 62.14
C VAL A 99 108.26 6.44 61.95
N ALA A 100 108.30 7.42 62.89
CA ALA A 100 109.41 8.16 63.57
C ALA A 100 110.37 9.08 62.79
N GLY A 101 110.85 10.21 63.32
CA GLY A 101 110.76 10.82 64.66
C GLY A 101 111.78 11.98 64.79
N GLY A 102 111.69 12.78 65.87
CA GLY A 102 112.77 13.68 66.31
C GLY A 102 112.33 15.05 66.83
N GLY A 103 112.34 15.25 68.16
CA GLY A 103 112.24 16.56 68.83
C GLY A 103 113.44 17.46 68.51
N THR A 104 113.44 18.77 68.82
CA THR A 104 113.51 19.32 70.19
C THR A 104 113.10 20.81 70.27
N GLY A 105 112.33 21.17 71.31
CA GLY A 105 112.62 22.29 72.24
C GLY A 105 112.51 23.77 71.81
N GLY A 106 111.50 24.47 72.36
CA GLY A 106 111.46 25.92 72.63
C GLY A 106 111.16 26.80 71.41
N VAL A 107 110.23 27.76 71.39
CA VAL A 107 109.67 28.67 72.40
C VAL A 107 108.30 29.17 71.88
N ALA A 108 107.47 29.68 72.78
CA ALA A 108 106.11 30.12 72.54
C ALA A 108 105.92 31.08 71.34
N GLY A 109 104.98 30.71 70.45
CA GLY A 109 103.88 31.60 70.04
C GLY A 109 104.11 32.58 68.88
N ALA A 110 104.40 32.11 67.66
CA ALA A 110 104.06 32.83 66.42
C ALA A 110 104.10 31.91 65.17
N CYS A 111 103.09 31.95 64.30
CA CYS A 111 103.07 31.26 63.01
C CYS A 111 103.77 32.12 61.95
N PRO A 112 104.92 31.69 61.37
CA PRO A 112 105.63 32.47 60.36
C PRO A 112 104.85 32.43 59.02
N GLY A 113 104.31 33.56 58.57
CA GLY A 113 103.70 33.70 57.23
C GLY A 113 102.24 34.19 57.20
N GLY A 114 101.57 34.27 58.35
CA GLY A 114 100.16 34.67 58.43
C GLY A 114 99.20 33.59 57.91
N CYS A 115 98.07 33.41 58.59
CA CYS A 115 97.13 32.33 58.29
C CYS A 115 96.18 32.72 57.15
N ASN A 116 96.64 32.64 55.90
CA ASN A 116 95.87 33.07 54.70
C ASN A 116 95.50 31.95 53.72
N THR A 117 95.88 30.70 54.01
CA THR A 117 95.59 29.54 53.16
C THR A 117 94.66 28.57 53.89
N PRO A 118 93.34 28.83 53.91
CA PRO A 118 92.40 27.95 54.58
C PRO A 118 92.37 26.54 53.96
N PRO A 119 91.99 25.50 54.73
CA PRO A 119 91.97 24.11 54.26
C PRO A 119 90.97 23.84 53.12
N SER A 120 89.86 24.58 53.08
CA SER A 120 88.83 24.48 52.03
C SER A 120 88.06 25.80 51.89
N GLN A 121 87.17 25.87 50.90
CA GLN A 121 86.29 27.02 50.66
C GLN A 121 85.33 27.30 51.83
N CYS A 122 85.17 26.35 52.76
CA CYS A 122 84.28 26.43 53.92
C CYS A 122 84.86 27.12 55.14
N TYR A 123 86.09 27.61 55.04
CA TYR A 123 86.79 28.28 56.12
C TYR A 123 87.09 29.72 55.73
N ALA A 124 87.09 30.63 56.71
CA ALA A 124 87.36 32.03 56.46
C ALA A 124 88.72 32.22 55.76
N LYS A 125 88.80 33.20 54.86
CA LYS A 125 90.04 33.49 54.10
C LYS A 125 91.24 33.87 54.98
N THR A 126 90.98 34.25 56.24
CA THR A 126 92.00 34.60 57.23
C THR A 126 91.73 33.86 58.53
N GLY A 127 92.73 33.15 59.04
CA GLY A 127 92.70 32.41 60.30
C GLY A 127 93.54 33.07 61.40
N SER A 128 93.47 32.51 62.60
CA SER A 128 94.23 32.90 63.78
C SER A 128 95.29 31.85 64.11
N CYS A 129 96.46 32.28 64.58
CA CYS A 129 97.53 31.37 64.98
C CYS A 129 97.34 30.94 66.44
N GLU A 130 97.10 29.66 66.67
CA GLU A 130 97.00 29.07 67.99
C GLU A 130 98.02 27.94 68.13
N ASN A 131 98.90 28.03 69.13
CA ASN A 131 99.94 27.02 69.42
C ASN A 131 100.83 26.64 68.22
N GLY A 132 101.08 27.59 67.31
CA GLY A 132 101.92 27.38 66.12
C GLY A 132 101.20 26.77 64.92
N ALA A 133 99.88 26.52 65.01
CA ALA A 133 99.05 26.07 63.90
C ALA A 133 98.03 27.15 63.51
N CYS A 134 97.74 27.26 62.21
CA CYS A 134 96.69 28.13 61.72
C CYS A 134 95.32 27.48 61.92
N VAL A 135 94.48 28.13 62.71
CA VAL A 135 93.09 27.76 62.94
C VAL A 135 92.21 28.71 62.15
N TYR A 136 91.33 28.17 61.33
CA TYR A 136 90.39 28.95 60.54
C TYR A 136 88.98 28.74 61.08
N PRO A 137 88.21 29.81 61.34
CA PRO A 137 86.81 29.65 61.69
C PRO A 137 86.06 29.09 60.47
N PHE A 138 85.33 28.01 60.71
CA PHE A 138 84.41 27.43 59.74
C PHE A 138 83.21 28.37 59.55
N VAL A 139 82.80 28.54 58.29
CA VAL A 139 81.68 29.41 57.92
C VAL A 139 80.55 28.53 57.39
N GLU A 140 79.65 28.16 58.29
CA GLU A 140 78.41 27.44 57.97
C GLU A 140 77.59 28.25 56.95
N GLY A 141 77.09 27.57 55.91
CA GLY A 141 76.29 28.19 54.85
C GLY A 141 77.06 29.06 53.85
N ALA A 142 78.39 29.13 53.92
CA ALA A 142 79.18 29.79 52.88
C ALA A 142 79.00 29.08 51.54
N SER A 143 78.88 29.84 50.44
CA SER A 143 78.87 29.29 49.09
C SER A 143 80.20 28.62 48.78
N CYS A 144 80.16 27.40 48.28
CA CYS A 144 81.32 26.64 47.85
C CYS A 144 81.02 25.91 46.54
N ASN A 145 81.92 25.05 46.07
CA ASN A 145 81.65 24.12 44.97
C ASN A 145 82.21 22.75 45.35
N ASP A 146 81.37 21.71 45.35
CA ASP A 146 81.74 20.35 45.76
C ASP A 146 82.36 19.51 44.63
N GLY A 147 82.47 20.09 43.42
CA GLY A 147 83.00 19.46 42.21
C GLY A 147 82.00 18.53 41.50
N ASN A 148 80.76 18.43 41.99
CA ASN A 148 79.71 17.63 41.39
C ASN A 148 78.73 18.53 40.61
N ASP A 149 78.84 18.53 39.29
CA ASP A 149 77.94 19.32 38.43
C ASP A 149 76.44 18.95 38.57
N CYS A 150 76.13 17.83 39.22
CA CYS A 150 74.77 17.35 39.48
C CYS A 150 74.20 17.71 40.86
N THR A 151 74.89 18.58 41.60
CA THR A 151 74.36 19.27 42.77
C THR A 151 74.17 20.75 42.46
N ILE A 152 73.22 21.37 43.16
CA ILE A 152 72.93 22.81 43.08
C ILE A 152 72.96 23.41 44.47
N SER A 153 73.26 24.70 44.55
CA SER A 153 73.28 25.45 45.81
C SER A 153 74.25 24.86 46.84
N ASP A 154 75.47 24.58 46.40
CA ASP A 154 76.58 24.08 47.20
C ASP A 154 76.89 25.02 48.37
N VAL A 155 76.71 24.50 49.57
CA VAL A 155 76.94 25.23 50.81
C VAL A 155 77.79 24.42 51.76
N CYS A 156 78.55 25.14 52.55
CA CYS A 156 79.41 24.56 53.56
C CYS A 156 78.60 24.09 54.77
N SER A 157 78.62 22.79 55.04
CA SER A 157 77.96 22.14 56.18
C SER A 157 78.97 21.25 56.91
N GLY A 158 79.19 21.50 58.21
CA GLY A 158 80.09 20.67 59.03
C GLY A 158 81.54 20.58 58.54
N GLY A 159 82.03 21.58 57.80
CA GLY A 159 83.40 21.63 57.25
C GLY A 159 83.56 21.06 55.83
N VAL A 160 82.50 20.48 55.26
CA VAL A 160 82.46 19.89 53.91
C VAL A 160 81.58 20.76 53.01
N CYS A 161 81.95 20.87 51.73
CA CYS A 161 81.07 21.47 50.75
C CYS A 161 80.11 20.39 50.23
N GLU A 162 78.81 20.58 50.43
CA GLU A 162 77.78 19.67 49.93
C GLU A 162 76.70 20.48 49.22
N GLY A 163 76.32 20.04 48.02
CA GLY A 163 75.18 20.62 47.31
C GLY A 163 73.91 19.77 47.37
N THR A 164 72.78 20.40 47.06
CA THR A 164 71.49 19.70 46.96
C THR A 164 71.40 18.97 45.63
N PRO A 165 71.05 17.67 45.57
CA PRO A 165 70.96 16.94 44.31
C PRO A 165 70.00 17.62 43.31
N MET A 166 70.44 17.77 42.06
CA MET A 166 69.62 18.28 40.97
C MET A 166 68.44 17.34 40.71
N LEU A 167 67.21 17.85 40.84
CA LEU A 167 65.99 17.08 40.61
C LEU A 167 65.55 17.16 39.14
N CYS A 168 65.60 16.04 38.42
CA CYS A 168 65.18 15.93 37.02
C CYS A 168 63.74 15.39 36.90
N ASN A 169 62.79 16.12 37.48
CA ASN A 169 61.37 15.73 37.53
C ASN A 169 60.50 16.34 36.41
N GLN A 170 61.11 17.03 35.44
CA GLN A 170 60.42 17.65 34.31
C GLN A 170 60.86 17.01 32.98
N PRO A 171 60.32 15.81 32.63
CA PRO A 171 60.61 15.20 31.35
C PRO A 171 60.07 16.04 30.17
N PRO A 172 60.67 15.91 28.97
CA PRO A 172 60.13 16.51 27.75
C PRO A 172 58.71 16.02 27.44
N ALA A 173 57.95 16.84 26.71
CA ALA A 173 56.61 16.47 26.25
C ALA A 173 56.66 15.22 25.36
N SER A 174 55.63 14.38 25.45
CA SER A 174 55.47 13.21 24.60
C SER A 174 55.28 13.62 23.13
N VAL A 175 55.86 12.83 22.22
CA VAL A 175 55.85 13.12 20.77
C VAL A 175 55.47 11.87 19.99
N CYS A 176 54.83 12.03 18.83
CA CYS A 176 54.53 10.91 17.95
C CYS A 176 55.79 10.53 17.16
N SER A 177 56.26 9.29 17.31
CA SER A 177 57.39 8.76 16.53
C SER A 177 56.98 8.46 15.08
N ASP A 178 55.75 7.99 14.89
CA ASP A 178 55.10 7.74 13.60
C ASP A 178 53.58 7.88 13.75
N ALA A 179 52.82 7.55 12.70
CA ALA A 179 51.36 7.67 12.66
C ALA A 179 50.63 6.82 13.74
N SER A 180 51.28 5.81 14.33
CA SER A 180 50.70 4.83 15.25
C SER A 180 51.48 4.64 16.56
N THR A 181 52.60 5.35 16.76
CA THR A 181 53.49 5.14 17.91
C THR A 181 53.75 6.44 18.68
N LEU A 182 53.43 6.47 19.98
CA LEU A 182 53.73 7.57 20.90
C LEU A 182 55.03 7.32 21.66
N LYS A 183 55.95 8.28 21.62
CA LYS A 183 57.17 8.31 22.44
C LYS A 183 56.93 9.14 23.70
N VAL A 184 57.11 8.49 24.85
CA VAL A 184 57.05 9.13 26.18
C VAL A 184 58.43 9.09 26.83
N PHE A 185 58.66 9.97 27.80
CA PHE A 185 59.91 10.05 28.56
C PHE A 185 59.63 9.74 30.03
N GLU A 186 60.33 8.74 30.57
CA GLU A 186 60.23 8.34 31.99
C GLU A 186 61.42 8.92 32.79
N GLY A 187 61.25 9.01 34.11
CA GLY A 187 62.09 9.71 35.12
C GLY A 187 63.52 10.10 34.72
N GLY A 188 63.87 11.38 34.96
CA GLY A 188 65.18 11.92 34.60
C GLY A 188 66.28 11.66 35.61
N SER A 189 67.51 11.54 35.12
CA SER A 189 68.74 11.49 35.91
C SER A 189 69.72 12.57 35.47
N CYS A 190 70.41 13.21 36.41
CA CYS A 190 71.45 14.18 36.08
C CYS A 190 72.75 13.47 35.64
N GLN A 191 73.33 13.91 34.52
CA GLN A 191 74.67 13.53 34.08
C GLN A 191 75.39 14.79 33.56
N GLY A 192 76.55 15.13 34.15
CA GLY A 192 77.37 16.28 33.72
C GLY A 192 76.64 17.62 33.77
N GLY A 193 75.84 17.84 34.81
CA GLY A 193 75.05 19.07 34.99
C GLY A 193 73.81 19.21 34.08
N LEU A 194 73.44 18.15 33.34
CA LEU A 194 72.27 18.14 32.48
C LEU A 194 71.32 16.99 32.85
N CYS A 195 70.01 17.28 32.84
CA CYS A 195 68.98 16.26 33.00
C CYS A 195 68.82 15.42 31.73
N THR A 196 68.99 14.12 31.86
CA THR A 196 68.81 13.12 30.79
C THR A 196 67.59 12.26 31.10
N TYR A 197 66.82 11.89 30.06
CA TYR A 197 65.55 11.18 30.20
C TYR A 197 65.53 9.94 29.30
N ALA A 198 65.21 8.78 29.86
CA ALA A 198 65.00 7.57 29.07
C ALA A 198 63.65 7.64 28.35
N SER A 199 63.62 7.27 27.07
CA SER A 199 62.37 7.25 26.30
C SER A 199 61.81 5.85 26.14
N LYS A 200 60.49 5.73 26.15
CA LYS A 200 59.73 4.50 25.90
C LYS A 200 58.73 4.71 24.77
N GLN A 201 58.55 3.69 23.95
CA GLN A 201 57.58 3.69 22.84
C GLN A 201 56.30 2.98 23.29
N ILE A 202 55.15 3.60 23.05
CA ILE A 202 53.80 3.09 23.32
C ILE A 202 53.07 2.98 21.98
N ALA A 203 52.57 1.79 21.65
CA ALA A 203 51.72 1.61 20.46
C ALA A 203 50.32 2.19 20.72
N CYS A 204 49.83 3.05 19.83
CA CYS A 204 48.49 3.61 19.89
C CYS A 204 47.49 2.68 19.17
N ASN A 205 46.34 2.41 19.80
CA ASN A 205 45.23 1.67 19.19
C ASN A 205 44.35 2.63 18.36
N GLY A 206 44.92 3.18 17.30
CA GLY A 206 44.35 4.28 16.50
C GLY A 206 45.46 5.10 15.84
N ALA A 207 45.40 6.42 15.97
CA ALA A 207 46.41 7.34 15.43
C ALA A 207 47.12 8.11 16.55
N CYS A 208 48.41 8.42 16.39
CA CYS A 208 49.11 9.36 17.25
C CYS A 208 49.01 10.77 16.65
N SER A 209 48.44 11.73 17.39
CA SER A 209 48.40 13.14 16.98
C SER A 209 48.53 14.06 18.19
N ASN A 210 49.24 15.17 18.03
CA ASN A 210 49.51 16.17 19.08
C ASN A 210 50.10 15.59 20.38
N GLY A 211 50.98 14.59 20.28
CA GLY A 211 51.68 14.03 21.45
C GLY A 211 50.78 13.17 22.35
N ALA A 212 49.64 12.70 21.85
CA ALA A 212 48.74 11.78 22.54
C ALA A 212 48.21 10.69 21.59
N CYS A 213 47.94 9.50 22.13
CA CYS A 213 47.20 8.48 21.39
C CYS A 213 45.74 8.91 21.26
N GLN A 214 45.26 9.04 20.02
CA GLN A 214 43.85 9.16 19.72
C GLN A 214 43.28 7.74 19.76
N ASN A 215 42.52 7.44 20.81
CA ASN A 215 41.70 6.22 20.81
C ASN A 215 40.68 6.38 19.69
N ASP A 216 40.56 5.40 18.80
CA ASP A 216 39.44 5.34 17.88
C ASP A 216 38.13 5.35 18.71
N PRO A 217 37.31 6.42 18.64
CA PRO A 217 36.07 6.52 19.41
C PRO A 217 35.08 5.37 19.11
N CYS A 218 35.29 4.66 18.01
CA CYS A 218 34.52 3.51 17.58
C CYS A 218 35.16 2.15 17.93
N ALA A 219 36.37 2.10 18.49
CA ALA A 219 37.08 0.84 18.80
C ALA A 219 36.34 -0.07 19.79
N SER A 220 35.41 0.48 20.58
CA SER A 220 34.56 -0.27 21.52
C SER A 220 33.06 -0.08 21.27
N VAL A 221 32.68 0.60 20.18
CA VAL A 221 31.28 0.88 19.86
C VAL A 221 30.75 -0.17 18.89
N VAL A 222 29.72 -0.87 19.32
CA VAL A 222 29.07 -1.95 18.54
C VAL A 222 27.65 -1.49 18.17
N CYS A 223 27.43 -1.17 16.89
CA CYS A 223 26.17 -0.59 16.40
C CYS A 223 25.14 -1.66 16.00
N ASN A 224 24.59 -2.36 17.01
CA ASN A 224 23.64 -3.46 16.82
C ASN A 224 22.26 -3.15 17.43
N SER A 225 22.03 -1.90 17.85
CA SER A 225 20.85 -1.46 18.58
C SER A 225 20.16 -0.31 17.85
N PRO A 226 19.49 -0.59 16.72
CA PRO A 226 18.78 0.43 15.96
C PRO A 226 17.61 1.04 16.76
N PRO A 227 17.22 2.29 16.47
CA PRO A 227 16.16 3.00 17.20
C PRO A 227 14.75 2.46 16.92
N THR A 228 14.49 1.92 15.71
CA THR A 228 13.21 1.29 15.35
C THR A 228 13.46 0.03 14.53
N SER A 229 12.44 -0.81 14.40
CA SER A 229 12.45 -1.99 13.51
C SER A 229 12.65 -1.65 12.03
N CYS A 230 12.44 -0.39 11.65
CA CYS A 230 12.58 0.15 10.29
C CYS A 230 13.96 0.68 9.95
N HIS A 231 14.95 0.34 10.76
CA HIS A 231 16.35 0.55 10.47
C HIS A 231 17.06 -0.80 10.29
N LYS A 232 18.16 -0.81 9.55
CA LYS A 232 19.01 -2.00 9.39
C LYS A 232 19.55 -2.45 10.75
N SER A 233 19.69 -3.76 10.94
CA SER A 233 20.15 -4.38 12.19
C SER A 233 21.60 -4.05 12.55
N THR A 234 22.38 -3.57 11.58
CA THR A 234 23.78 -3.14 11.78
C THR A 234 23.93 -1.70 11.29
N GLY A 235 24.47 -0.85 12.15
CA GLY A 235 24.78 0.55 11.88
C GLY A 235 26.26 0.82 11.71
N THR A 236 26.59 2.04 11.32
CA THR A 236 27.97 2.55 11.20
C THR A 236 28.27 3.53 12.33
N CYS A 237 29.41 3.34 13.00
CA CYS A 237 29.89 4.28 14.01
C CYS A 237 30.69 5.41 13.36
N SER A 238 30.38 6.65 13.74
CA SER A 238 31.20 7.82 13.43
C SER A 238 31.26 8.72 14.66
N GLN A 239 32.47 9.11 15.06
CA GLN A 239 32.70 9.95 16.26
C GLN A 239 32.08 9.35 17.55
N GLY A 240 32.05 8.03 17.68
CA GLY A 240 31.47 7.33 18.83
C GLY A 240 29.94 7.22 18.81
N VAL A 241 29.27 7.68 17.73
CA VAL A 241 27.82 7.64 17.59
C VAL A 241 27.41 6.67 16.47
N CYS A 242 26.44 5.82 16.76
CA CYS A 242 25.88 4.90 15.77
C CYS A 242 24.84 5.58 14.88
N SER A 243 24.95 5.31 13.58
CA SER A 243 23.99 5.69 12.55
C SER A 243 23.47 4.44 11.86
N TYR A 244 22.19 4.41 11.48
CA TYR A 244 21.55 3.24 10.88
C TYR A 244 20.83 3.66 9.60
N ALA A 245 21.02 2.93 8.52
CA ALA A 245 20.26 3.15 7.28
C ALA A 245 18.80 2.69 7.46
N PHE A 246 17.87 3.32 6.74
CA PHE A 246 16.48 2.87 6.67
C PHE A 246 16.37 1.52 5.97
N ASP A 247 15.39 0.74 6.41
CA ASP A 247 15.06 -0.57 5.86
C ASP A 247 13.72 -0.49 5.12
N ASP A 248 13.62 0.41 4.15
CA ASP A 248 12.37 0.71 3.45
C ASP A 248 11.80 -0.53 2.74
N GLY A 249 10.48 -0.69 2.85
CA GLY A 249 9.77 -1.87 2.31
C GLY A 249 9.87 -3.12 3.18
N LYS A 250 10.68 -3.13 4.24
CA LYS A 250 10.62 -4.20 5.25
C LYS A 250 9.26 -4.18 5.95
N SER A 251 8.71 -5.37 6.18
CA SER A 251 7.51 -5.54 6.98
C SER A 251 7.75 -5.11 8.43
N CYS A 252 6.81 -4.34 8.97
CA CYS A 252 6.84 -3.87 10.35
C CYS A 252 5.41 -3.87 10.91
N SER A 253 5.23 -3.33 12.11
CA SER A 253 3.89 -2.95 12.59
C SER A 253 3.92 -1.54 13.17
N ASP A 254 2.96 -0.71 12.78
CA ASP A 254 2.81 0.66 13.30
C ASP A 254 1.99 0.70 14.61
N GLY A 255 1.55 -0.47 15.08
CA GLY A 255 0.73 -0.65 16.28
C GLY A 255 -0.76 -0.32 16.06
N ASN A 256 -1.15 0.13 14.87
CA ASN A 256 -2.53 0.38 14.49
C ASN A 256 -3.14 -0.88 13.88
N ALA A 257 -3.99 -1.57 14.64
CA ALA A 257 -4.67 -2.76 14.13
C ALA A 257 -5.63 -2.49 12.94
N CYS A 258 -5.95 -1.21 12.67
CA CYS A 258 -6.78 -0.76 11.54
C CYS A 258 -5.97 -0.29 10.33
N THR A 259 -4.71 -0.68 10.22
CA THR A 259 -3.94 -0.61 8.99
C THR A 259 -3.53 -2.00 8.55
N ASP A 260 -3.44 -2.19 7.23
CA ASP A 260 -2.95 -3.41 6.60
C ASP A 260 -1.65 -3.11 5.83
N GLN A 261 -0.82 -4.15 5.64
CA GLN A 261 0.44 -4.09 4.89
C GLN A 261 1.42 -3.03 5.42
N ASP A 262 1.54 -2.97 6.74
CA ASP A 262 2.52 -2.14 7.46
C ASP A 262 3.94 -2.34 6.91
N SER A 263 4.51 -1.26 6.38
CA SER A 263 5.84 -1.27 5.77
C SER A 263 6.64 -0.06 6.21
N CYS A 264 7.95 -0.28 6.29
CA CYS A 264 8.88 0.76 6.68
C CYS A 264 9.01 1.80 5.55
N ASN A 265 8.87 3.07 5.92
CA ASN A 265 9.12 4.20 5.06
C ASN A 265 9.83 5.31 5.86
N ALA A 266 11.07 5.63 5.47
CA ALA A 266 11.89 6.68 6.07
C ALA A 266 12.04 6.53 7.61
N GLY A 267 12.24 5.28 8.07
CA GLY A 267 12.49 4.96 9.48
C GLY A 267 11.23 4.84 10.35
N VAL A 268 10.05 5.08 9.80
CA VAL A 268 8.74 4.94 10.46
C VAL A 268 7.99 3.76 9.84
N CYS A 269 7.24 3.03 10.68
CA CYS A 269 6.31 2.04 10.16
C CYS A 269 4.99 2.73 9.82
N ILE A 270 4.50 2.56 8.59
CA ILE A 270 3.21 3.08 8.16
C ILE A 270 2.42 1.97 7.47
N GLY A 271 1.12 1.88 7.73
CA GLY A 271 0.22 0.97 7.02
C GLY A 271 -0.87 1.68 6.22
N ALA A 272 -1.48 0.95 5.29
CA ALA A 272 -2.64 1.43 4.52
C ALA A 272 -3.92 1.26 5.33
N PRO A 273 -4.89 2.19 5.30
CA PRO A 273 -6.14 2.04 6.04
C PRO A 273 -6.87 0.74 5.71
N LYS A 274 -7.28 -0.01 6.73
CA LYS A 274 -8.04 -1.25 6.60
C LYS A 274 -9.42 -0.97 5.99
N ILE A 275 -9.71 -1.62 4.87
CA ILE A 275 -10.96 -1.43 4.12
C ILE A 275 -12.05 -2.34 4.67
N CYS A 276 -13.16 -1.75 5.13
CA CYS A 276 -14.31 -2.47 5.69
C CYS A 276 -15.49 -2.50 4.72
N ASN A 277 -15.40 -3.32 3.68
CA ASN A 277 -16.42 -3.49 2.64
C ASN A 277 -16.97 -4.93 2.51
N THR A 278 -16.56 -5.83 3.41
CA THR A 278 -17.06 -7.22 3.49
C THR A 278 -17.95 -7.43 4.72
N PRO A 279 -19.21 -6.95 4.71
CA PRO A 279 -20.12 -7.16 5.83
C PRO A 279 -20.40 -8.66 6.04
N PRO A 280 -20.75 -9.06 7.28
CA PRO A 280 -21.20 -10.42 7.53
C PRO A 280 -22.54 -10.72 6.80
N PRO A 281 -22.86 -12.01 6.56
CA PRO A 281 -24.15 -12.40 5.98
C PRO A 281 -25.32 -11.86 6.79
N SER A 282 -26.44 -11.59 6.12
CA SER A 282 -27.70 -11.26 6.80
C SER A 282 -28.11 -12.40 7.74
N THR A 283 -28.77 -12.05 8.83
CA THR A 283 -29.21 -13.03 9.85
C THR A 283 -30.65 -12.77 10.22
N CYS A 284 -31.35 -13.79 10.71
CA CYS A 284 -32.68 -13.58 11.28
C CYS A 284 -32.50 -13.01 12.68
N SER A 285 -32.91 -11.76 12.88
CA SER A 285 -32.93 -11.14 14.21
C SER A 285 -34.00 -11.78 15.09
N ASP A 286 -35.11 -12.18 14.47
CA ASP A 286 -36.19 -12.95 15.07
C ASP A 286 -36.92 -13.78 14.00
N ALA A 287 -38.02 -14.43 14.38
CA ALA A 287 -38.80 -15.30 13.50
C ALA A 287 -39.41 -14.58 12.28
N TYR A 288 -39.45 -13.25 12.24
CA TYR A 288 -40.08 -12.43 11.20
C TYR A 288 -39.25 -11.22 10.79
N THR A 289 -37.99 -11.10 11.21
CA THR A 289 -37.17 -9.92 10.90
C THR A 289 -35.77 -10.32 10.44
N VAL A 290 -35.38 -9.84 9.26
CA VAL A 290 -34.00 -9.95 8.75
C VAL A 290 -33.19 -8.75 9.23
N LYS A 291 -32.02 -9.04 9.79
CA LYS A 291 -30.96 -8.08 10.08
C LYS A 291 -30.05 -7.97 8.85
N LEU A 292 -30.00 -6.79 8.27
CA LEU A 292 -29.16 -6.42 7.12
C LEU A 292 -27.99 -5.57 7.61
N TYR A 293 -26.86 -5.66 6.93
CA TYR A 293 -25.66 -4.84 7.18
C TYR A 293 -25.43 -3.90 5.99
N GLN A 294 -25.10 -2.64 6.26
CA GLN A 294 -24.70 -1.68 5.23
C GLN A 294 -23.39 -2.12 4.55
N THR A 295 -23.20 -1.69 3.30
CA THR A 295 -22.06 -2.11 2.46
C THR A 295 -20.73 -1.47 2.87
N VAL A 296 -20.76 -0.38 3.63
CA VAL A 296 -19.55 0.32 4.13
C VAL A 296 -19.57 0.33 5.66
N GLY A 297 -18.52 -0.24 6.25
CA GLY A 297 -18.28 -0.27 7.67
C GLY A 297 -17.12 0.62 8.13
N ALA A 298 -16.88 0.64 9.43
CA ALA A 298 -15.76 1.34 10.07
C ALA A 298 -14.87 0.33 10.82
N CYS A 299 -13.55 0.50 10.74
CA CYS A 299 -12.60 -0.29 11.53
C CYS A 299 -12.44 0.28 12.94
N SER A 300 -12.49 -0.59 13.95
CA SER A 300 -12.13 -0.28 15.33
C SER A 300 -11.38 -1.47 15.94
N ALA A 301 -10.20 -1.20 16.54
CA ALA A 301 -9.33 -2.24 17.11
C ALA A 301 -9.07 -3.43 16.17
N GLY A 302 -8.87 -3.14 14.88
CA GLY A 302 -8.62 -4.12 13.83
C GLY A 302 -9.81 -4.96 13.38
N SER A 303 -11.00 -4.69 13.92
CA SER A 303 -12.25 -5.35 13.54
C SER A 303 -13.16 -4.39 12.78
N CYS A 304 -13.77 -4.88 11.69
CA CYS A 304 -14.75 -4.11 10.93
C CYS A 304 -16.14 -4.17 11.59
N SER A 305 -16.79 -3.02 11.68
CA SER A 305 -18.15 -2.86 12.19
C SER A 305 -19.04 -2.23 11.13
N TYR A 306 -20.28 -2.70 10.99
CA TYR A 306 -21.19 -2.30 9.91
C TYR A 306 -22.51 -1.80 10.50
N PRO A 307 -23.03 -0.62 10.09
CA PRO A 307 -24.37 -0.18 10.48
C PRO A 307 -25.43 -1.19 10.02
N VAL A 308 -26.53 -1.30 10.79
CA VAL A 308 -27.57 -2.32 10.57
C VAL A 308 -28.92 -1.70 10.23
N THR A 309 -29.67 -2.38 9.37
CA THR A 309 -31.09 -2.10 9.09
C THR A 309 -31.91 -3.36 9.29
N TYR A 310 -33.21 -3.21 9.56
CA TYR A 310 -34.11 -4.34 9.83
C TYR A 310 -35.24 -4.36 8.80
N LEU A 311 -35.49 -5.54 8.24
CA LEU A 311 -36.55 -5.80 7.28
C LEU A 311 -37.57 -6.77 7.89
N SER A 312 -38.83 -6.36 7.99
CA SER A 312 -39.93 -7.22 8.44
C SER A 312 -40.41 -8.15 7.33
N CYS A 313 -40.56 -9.42 7.66
CA CYS A 313 -40.91 -10.53 6.77
C CYS A 313 -42.32 -11.03 7.09
N ALA A 314 -43.22 -10.98 6.12
CA ALA A 314 -44.62 -11.40 6.33
C ALA A 314 -44.78 -12.90 6.64
N ASN A 315 -43.92 -13.76 6.07
CA ASN A 315 -44.04 -15.22 6.15
C ASN A 315 -42.92 -15.88 6.97
N GLY A 316 -42.20 -15.08 7.78
CA GLY A 316 -41.14 -15.52 8.68
C GLY A 316 -39.73 -15.22 8.17
N CYS A 317 -38.71 -15.63 8.91
CA CYS A 317 -37.30 -15.53 8.56
C CYS A 317 -36.58 -16.87 8.81
N SER A 318 -35.76 -17.29 7.85
CA SER A 318 -34.87 -18.45 7.98
C SER A 318 -33.59 -18.22 7.19
N GLY A 319 -32.44 -18.62 7.75
CA GLY A 319 -31.15 -18.50 7.08
C GLY A 319 -30.74 -17.06 6.73
N GLY A 320 -31.21 -16.07 7.49
CA GLY A 320 -30.92 -14.66 7.22
C GLY A 320 -31.74 -14.04 6.08
N LYS A 321 -32.82 -14.70 5.68
CA LYS A 321 -33.71 -14.26 4.60
C LYS A 321 -35.15 -14.34 5.08
N CYS A 322 -36.02 -13.46 4.56
CA CYS A 322 -37.45 -13.64 4.75
C CYS A 322 -37.85 -14.98 4.14
N THR A 323 -38.44 -15.88 4.93
CA THR A 323 -39.10 -17.06 4.38
C THR A 323 -40.28 -16.57 3.57
N THR A 324 -40.41 -17.12 2.38
CA THR A 324 -41.61 -16.99 1.58
C THR A 324 -42.04 -18.39 1.20
N SER A 325 -43.27 -18.54 0.69
CA SER A 325 -43.56 -19.69 -0.16
C SER A 325 -42.50 -19.68 -1.27
N GLY A 326 -41.67 -20.72 -1.37
CA GLY A 326 -40.69 -20.84 -2.44
C GLY A 326 -41.30 -20.60 -3.82
N TRP A 327 -40.48 -20.45 -4.86
CA TRP A 327 -40.97 -20.04 -6.18
C TRP A 327 -42.19 -20.85 -6.64
N THR A 328 -43.24 -20.15 -7.05
CA THR A 328 -44.49 -20.76 -7.51
C THR A 328 -44.72 -20.42 -8.97
N LYS A 329 -45.27 -21.38 -9.73
CA LYS A 329 -45.64 -21.16 -11.13
C LYS A 329 -47.00 -20.47 -11.19
N MET A 330 -47.09 -19.40 -11.95
CA MET A 330 -48.34 -18.66 -12.20
C MET A 330 -48.96 -19.08 -13.53
N ILE A 331 -50.29 -18.95 -13.62
CA ILE A 331 -51.03 -19.15 -14.88
C ILE A 331 -50.91 -17.87 -15.70
N SER A 332 -50.13 -17.90 -16.78
CA SER A 332 -49.84 -16.76 -17.66
C SER A 332 -50.88 -16.53 -18.77
N ASN A 333 -51.74 -17.52 -19.01
CA ASN A 333 -52.70 -17.55 -20.13
C ASN A 333 -52.07 -17.46 -21.53
N THR A 334 -50.80 -17.87 -21.66
CA THR A 334 -50.12 -18.00 -22.95
C THR A 334 -49.14 -19.18 -22.90
N THR A 335 -48.78 -19.72 -24.06
CA THR A 335 -47.70 -20.70 -24.23
C THR A 335 -46.51 -20.12 -24.99
N SER A 336 -46.58 -18.85 -25.40
CA SER A 336 -45.48 -18.16 -26.06
C SER A 336 -44.31 -17.95 -25.10
N THR A 337 -43.08 -18.11 -25.59
CA THR A 337 -41.89 -17.77 -24.82
C THR A 337 -41.91 -16.29 -24.43
N LEU A 338 -41.77 -16.02 -23.13
CA LEU A 338 -41.67 -14.67 -22.57
C LEU A 338 -40.19 -14.32 -22.42
N GLN A 339 -39.75 -13.24 -23.05
CA GLN A 339 -38.35 -12.84 -23.12
C GLN A 339 -37.95 -11.79 -22.09
N ALA A 340 -38.88 -10.92 -21.70
CA ALA A 340 -38.63 -9.81 -20.78
C ALA A 340 -39.77 -9.64 -19.76
N VAL A 341 -39.43 -9.14 -18.57
CA VAL A 341 -40.37 -8.84 -17.49
C VAL A 341 -40.00 -7.52 -16.82
N TRP A 342 -41.00 -6.66 -16.62
CA TRP A 342 -40.82 -5.37 -15.96
C TRP A 342 -42.06 -5.04 -15.13
N GLY A 343 -41.90 -4.32 -14.02
CA GLY A 343 -43.04 -3.87 -13.24
C GLY A 343 -42.78 -2.57 -12.49
N THR A 344 -43.87 -1.97 -12.01
CA THR A 344 -43.81 -0.81 -11.10
C THR A 344 -43.87 -1.22 -9.64
N ASN A 345 -44.56 -2.33 -9.36
CA ASN A 345 -44.72 -2.96 -8.06
C ASN A 345 -45.18 -4.40 -8.25
N LYS A 346 -45.31 -5.16 -7.16
CA LYS A 346 -45.75 -6.56 -7.17
C LYS A 346 -47.11 -6.83 -7.83
N SER A 347 -47.99 -5.84 -7.91
CA SER A 347 -49.34 -5.99 -8.46
C SER A 347 -49.52 -5.32 -9.82
N SER A 348 -48.43 -4.86 -10.44
CA SER A 348 -48.44 -4.23 -11.75
C SER A 348 -47.17 -4.64 -12.49
N VAL A 349 -47.21 -5.80 -13.12
CA VAL A 349 -46.08 -6.42 -13.82
C VAL A 349 -46.48 -6.73 -15.26
N TRP A 350 -45.59 -6.42 -16.20
CA TRP A 350 -45.67 -6.77 -17.60
C TRP A 350 -44.65 -7.85 -17.94
N ALA A 351 -45.03 -8.75 -18.84
CA ALA A 351 -44.08 -9.65 -19.49
C ALA A 351 -44.37 -9.70 -20.98
N ALA A 352 -43.33 -9.79 -21.80
CA ALA A 352 -43.45 -9.78 -23.26
C ALA A 352 -42.53 -10.80 -23.90
N GLY A 353 -42.95 -11.35 -25.04
CA GLY A 353 -42.12 -12.23 -25.85
C GLY A 353 -42.88 -12.85 -27.03
N GLY A 354 -42.21 -12.96 -28.17
CA GLY A 354 -42.81 -13.48 -29.41
C GLY A 354 -44.06 -12.67 -29.76
N PRO A 355 -45.23 -13.30 -29.97
CA PRO A 355 -46.44 -12.60 -30.39
C PRO A 355 -47.24 -11.94 -29.26
N THR A 356 -46.74 -11.90 -28.01
CA THR A 356 -47.60 -11.53 -26.89
C THR A 356 -46.93 -10.59 -25.88
N ALA A 357 -47.78 -9.76 -25.27
CA ALA A 357 -47.52 -9.00 -24.05
C ALA A 357 -48.66 -9.30 -23.07
N ILE A 358 -48.30 -9.68 -21.86
CA ILE A 358 -49.22 -10.02 -20.78
C ILE A 358 -49.03 -9.06 -19.59
N TYR A 359 -50.12 -8.79 -18.88
CA TYR A 359 -50.14 -7.91 -17.72
C TYR A 359 -50.71 -8.60 -16.49
N TYR A 360 -50.04 -8.47 -15.36
CA TYR A 360 -50.47 -8.90 -14.05
C TYR A 360 -51.11 -7.74 -13.30
N ASP A 361 -52.37 -7.92 -12.90
CA ASP A 361 -53.17 -6.93 -12.18
C ASP A 361 -53.15 -7.09 -10.65
N GLY A 362 -52.23 -7.92 -10.12
CA GLY A 362 -52.20 -8.31 -8.70
C GLY A 362 -53.07 -9.51 -8.36
N VAL A 363 -53.86 -10.01 -9.32
CA VAL A 363 -54.71 -11.19 -9.14
C VAL A 363 -54.42 -12.24 -10.22
N LYS A 364 -54.36 -11.83 -11.49
CA LYS A 364 -54.20 -12.73 -12.64
C LYS A 364 -53.40 -12.08 -13.77
N TRP A 365 -52.79 -12.93 -14.59
CA TRP A 365 -52.19 -12.52 -15.85
C TRP A 365 -53.24 -12.43 -16.96
N GLN A 366 -53.17 -11.39 -17.76
CA GLN A 366 -54.09 -11.13 -18.88
C GLN A 366 -53.28 -10.85 -20.15
N VAL A 367 -53.64 -11.50 -21.24
CA VAL A 367 -53.08 -11.15 -22.56
C VAL A 367 -53.62 -9.79 -22.97
N ARG A 368 -52.72 -8.84 -23.26
CA ARG A 368 -53.05 -7.46 -23.64
C ARG A 368 -52.45 -7.01 -24.98
N ALA A 369 -51.75 -7.89 -25.70
CA ALA A 369 -51.29 -7.57 -27.05
C ALA A 369 -52.46 -7.51 -28.06
N PRO A 370 -52.60 -6.43 -28.87
CA PRO A 370 -53.67 -6.30 -29.85
C PRO A 370 -53.48 -7.19 -31.10
N GLN A 371 -52.26 -7.66 -31.39
CA GLN A 371 -51.93 -8.46 -32.56
C GLN A 371 -50.65 -9.29 -32.34
N ALA A 372 -50.34 -10.20 -33.27
CA ALA A 372 -49.09 -10.96 -33.24
C ALA A 372 -47.88 -10.05 -33.55
N PHE A 373 -47.01 -9.88 -32.56
CA PHE A 373 -45.74 -9.17 -32.66
C PHE A 373 -44.54 -10.14 -32.71
N SER A 374 -43.32 -9.61 -32.75
CA SER A 374 -42.09 -10.35 -32.44
C SER A 374 -41.32 -9.67 -31.30
N LEU A 375 -41.98 -9.51 -30.15
CA LEU A 375 -41.46 -8.76 -29.00
C LEU A 375 -40.24 -9.44 -28.38
N THR A 376 -39.24 -8.62 -28.07
CA THR A 376 -37.99 -8.99 -27.41
C THR A 376 -37.88 -8.42 -26.01
N ASP A 377 -38.41 -7.22 -25.80
CA ASP A 377 -38.24 -6.47 -24.56
C ASP A 377 -39.49 -5.67 -24.18
N VAL A 378 -39.65 -5.40 -22.89
CA VAL A 378 -40.71 -4.55 -22.32
C VAL A 378 -40.18 -3.78 -21.12
N HIS A 379 -40.40 -2.47 -21.13
CA HIS A 379 -40.04 -1.61 -20.00
C HIS A 379 -40.99 -0.41 -19.94
N GLY A 380 -41.05 0.26 -18.80
CA GLY A 380 -41.89 1.44 -18.65
C GLY A 380 -41.46 2.30 -17.47
N THR A 381 -42.25 3.33 -17.19
CA THR A 381 -42.13 4.14 -15.97
C THR A 381 -43.38 4.09 -15.10
N THR A 382 -44.54 3.76 -15.69
CA THR A 382 -45.81 3.59 -14.97
C THR A 382 -46.62 2.45 -15.60
N ALA A 383 -47.70 2.01 -14.94
CA ALA A 383 -48.60 0.99 -15.49
C ALA A 383 -49.28 1.39 -16.81
N SER A 384 -49.30 2.69 -17.14
CA SER A 384 -49.89 3.27 -18.35
C SER A 384 -48.87 3.91 -19.29
N ASN A 385 -47.58 3.84 -18.98
CA ASN A 385 -46.49 4.27 -19.84
C ASN A 385 -45.49 3.13 -19.99
N VAL A 386 -45.79 2.25 -20.95
CA VAL A 386 -45.05 1.01 -21.19
C VAL A 386 -44.71 0.93 -22.66
N PHE A 387 -43.47 0.60 -22.96
CA PHE A 387 -42.98 0.38 -24.30
C PHE A 387 -42.56 -1.08 -24.45
N ALA A 388 -42.76 -1.60 -25.66
CA ALA A 388 -42.26 -2.90 -26.06
C ALA A 388 -41.64 -2.78 -27.45
N ILE A 389 -40.58 -3.56 -27.70
CA ILE A 389 -39.85 -3.51 -28.97
C ILE A 389 -39.76 -4.88 -29.60
N GLU A 390 -39.76 -4.91 -30.94
CA GLU A 390 -39.51 -6.11 -31.73
C GLU A 390 -38.03 -6.25 -32.10
N HIS A 391 -37.62 -7.45 -32.53
CA HIS A 391 -36.25 -7.71 -33.01
C HIS A 391 -35.77 -6.70 -34.07
N ASP A 392 -36.66 -6.28 -34.99
CA ASP A 392 -36.36 -5.37 -36.09
C ASP A 392 -36.49 -3.88 -35.72
N GLY A 393 -36.55 -3.56 -34.41
CA GLY A 393 -36.57 -2.19 -33.90
C GLY A 393 -37.94 -1.51 -33.94
N LYS A 394 -39.02 -2.21 -34.30
CA LYS A 394 -40.38 -1.66 -34.22
C LYS A 394 -40.78 -1.43 -32.77
N LEU A 395 -41.08 -0.18 -32.45
CA LEU A 395 -41.44 0.28 -31.12
C LEU A 395 -42.96 0.42 -31.00
N HIS A 396 -43.50 -0.12 -29.91
CA HIS A 396 -44.92 -0.04 -29.55
C HIS A 396 -45.08 0.59 -28.17
N LYS A 397 -46.13 1.39 -27.98
CA LYS A 397 -46.47 2.04 -26.70
C LYS A 397 -47.85 1.61 -26.22
N PHE A 398 -47.95 1.28 -24.95
CA PHE A 398 -49.20 1.11 -24.22
C PHE A 398 -49.51 2.39 -23.45
N ASN A 399 -50.69 2.96 -23.66
CA ASN A 399 -51.14 4.22 -23.04
C ASN A 399 -52.06 4.02 -21.82
N GLY A 400 -52.12 2.82 -21.25
CA GLY A 400 -53.06 2.46 -20.19
C GLY A 400 -54.30 1.71 -20.67
N SER A 401 -54.63 1.79 -21.96
CA SER A 401 -55.80 1.09 -22.54
C SER A 401 -55.43 0.24 -23.76
N THR A 402 -54.67 0.80 -24.69
CA THR A 402 -54.35 0.15 -25.98
C THR A 402 -52.88 0.27 -26.31
N TRP A 403 -52.38 -0.71 -27.06
CA TRP A 403 -51.08 -0.63 -27.70
C TRP A 403 -51.18 0.05 -29.07
N SER A 404 -50.20 0.88 -29.40
CA SER A 404 -50.06 1.50 -30.72
C SER A 404 -48.60 1.46 -31.17
N TYR A 405 -48.39 1.23 -32.47
CA TYR A 405 -47.10 1.42 -33.11
C TYR A 405 -46.67 2.90 -33.01
N VAL A 406 -45.40 3.12 -32.68
CA VAL A 406 -44.80 4.46 -32.54
C VAL A 406 -43.92 4.77 -33.76
N LEU A 407 -42.86 3.98 -33.95
CA LEU A 407 -41.85 4.14 -35.00
C LEU A 407 -41.02 2.86 -35.14
N THR A 408 -40.12 2.82 -36.12
CA THR A 408 -39.10 1.78 -36.26
C THR A 408 -37.73 2.41 -36.09
N VAL A 409 -36.92 1.91 -35.15
CA VAL A 409 -35.51 2.29 -35.02
C VAL A 409 -34.74 1.60 -36.16
N PRO A 410 -34.09 2.35 -37.06
CA PRO A 410 -33.54 1.79 -38.28
C PRO A 410 -32.33 0.89 -38.00
N GLY A 411 -32.21 -0.19 -38.77
CA GLY A 411 -30.99 -1.03 -38.84
C GLY A 411 -30.85 -2.13 -37.82
N LEU A 412 -31.73 -2.17 -36.81
CA LEU A 412 -31.70 -3.20 -35.79
C LEU A 412 -32.18 -4.56 -36.31
N THR A 413 -31.47 -5.61 -35.91
CA THR A 413 -31.87 -7.02 -36.10
C THR A 413 -32.09 -7.77 -34.78
N SER A 414 -31.78 -7.09 -33.68
CA SER A 414 -32.04 -7.44 -32.30
C SER A 414 -32.14 -6.13 -31.55
N ALA A 415 -33.14 -5.96 -30.68
CA ALA A 415 -33.33 -4.72 -29.95
C ALA A 415 -33.78 -4.98 -28.50
N CYS A 416 -33.34 -4.10 -27.61
CA CYS A 416 -33.76 -3.96 -26.22
C CYS A 416 -33.95 -2.47 -25.92
N LEU A 417 -34.67 -2.16 -24.86
CA LEU A 417 -35.09 -0.80 -24.56
C LEU A 417 -35.01 -0.49 -23.06
N PHE A 418 -34.78 0.78 -22.74
CA PHE A 418 -34.94 1.30 -21.39
C PHE A 418 -35.70 2.62 -21.44
N VAL A 419 -36.82 2.69 -20.75
CA VAL A 419 -37.69 3.88 -20.73
C VAL A 419 -37.29 4.77 -19.56
N ASP A 420 -36.90 6.01 -19.85
CA ASP A 420 -36.48 7.02 -18.87
C ASP A 420 -37.45 8.20 -18.75
N GLY A 421 -38.56 8.20 -19.49
CA GLY A 421 -39.64 9.20 -19.40
C GLY A 421 -40.89 8.80 -20.21
N ASP A 422 -41.82 9.74 -20.40
CA ASP A 422 -43.12 9.45 -21.03
C ASP A 422 -43.03 9.11 -22.54
N ASP A 423 -42.15 9.79 -23.26
CA ASP A 423 -41.83 9.52 -24.67
C ASP A 423 -40.31 9.57 -24.87
N SER A 424 -39.59 9.11 -23.86
CA SER A 424 -38.16 9.20 -23.74
C SER A 424 -37.64 7.83 -23.39
N LEU A 425 -36.79 7.30 -24.25
CA LEU A 425 -36.20 5.98 -24.05
C LEU A 425 -34.84 5.85 -24.75
N TRP A 426 -34.13 4.81 -24.36
CA TRP A 426 -32.94 4.31 -25.00
C TRP A 426 -33.27 3.01 -25.70
N VAL A 427 -32.73 2.84 -26.90
CA VAL A 427 -32.85 1.60 -27.66
C VAL A 427 -31.46 1.16 -28.05
N GLY A 428 -31.12 -0.09 -27.75
CA GLY A 428 -29.82 -0.67 -28.07
C GLY A 428 -29.99 -2.00 -28.77
N GLY A 429 -28.98 -2.42 -29.52
CA GLY A 429 -29.08 -3.68 -30.23
C GLY A 429 -28.03 -3.94 -31.28
N ARG A 430 -28.24 -5.01 -32.05
CA ARG A 430 -27.38 -5.38 -33.16
C ARG A 430 -27.81 -4.59 -34.39
N ASP A 431 -26.92 -3.75 -34.90
CA ASP A 431 -27.14 -2.96 -36.12
C ASP A 431 -26.39 -3.61 -37.30
N ASN A 432 -27.06 -3.71 -38.46
CA ASN A 432 -26.47 -4.23 -39.69
C ASN A 432 -26.35 -3.15 -40.80
N ILE A 433 -26.76 -1.91 -40.55
CA ILE A 433 -26.92 -0.88 -41.60
C ILE A 433 -25.85 0.21 -41.57
N SER A 434 -25.13 0.42 -40.46
CA SER A 434 -24.32 1.64 -40.32
C SER A 434 -23.28 1.90 -41.43
N GLY A 435 -22.82 0.88 -42.18
CA GLY A 435 -21.77 1.04 -43.20
C GLY A 435 -20.42 1.52 -42.65
N ASN A 436 -20.39 1.86 -41.36
CA ASN A 436 -19.31 2.48 -40.59
C ASN A 436 -18.62 1.45 -39.68
N GLY A 437 -18.91 0.16 -39.87
CA GLY A 437 -18.36 -0.94 -39.07
C GLY A 437 -18.99 -1.11 -37.68
N ILE A 438 -20.07 -0.39 -37.35
CA ILE A 438 -20.81 -0.57 -36.09
C ILE A 438 -21.74 -1.77 -36.24
N VAL A 439 -21.61 -2.74 -35.33
CA VAL A 439 -22.46 -3.95 -35.23
C VAL A 439 -23.30 -4.00 -33.96
N THR A 440 -22.94 -3.20 -32.94
CA THR A 440 -23.75 -2.97 -31.75
C THR A 440 -23.94 -1.46 -31.58
N ALA A 441 -25.18 -0.99 -31.60
CA ALA A 441 -25.51 0.44 -31.64
C ALA A 441 -26.44 0.84 -30.48
N LEU A 442 -26.29 2.08 -30.04
CA LEU A 442 -27.11 2.74 -29.02
C LEU A 442 -27.79 3.97 -29.62
N TYR A 443 -29.11 4.02 -29.50
CA TYR A 443 -29.96 5.10 -29.99
C TYR A 443 -30.68 5.79 -28.84
N ARG A 444 -30.79 7.11 -28.97
CA ARG A 444 -31.69 7.94 -28.16
C ARG A 444 -32.98 8.16 -28.92
N VAL A 445 -34.11 7.81 -28.31
CA VAL A 445 -35.44 8.02 -28.89
C VAL A 445 -36.23 9.00 -28.03
N GLN A 446 -36.73 10.06 -28.67
CA GLN A 446 -37.52 11.12 -28.04
C GLN A 446 -38.73 11.46 -28.91
N GLY A 447 -39.91 10.99 -28.51
CA GLY A 447 -41.12 10.99 -29.36
C GLY A 447 -40.87 10.19 -30.62
N THR A 448 -40.90 10.86 -31.78
CA THR A 448 -40.59 10.25 -33.09
C THR A 448 -39.15 10.46 -33.55
N ASN A 449 -38.33 11.19 -32.79
CA ASN A 449 -36.95 11.46 -33.14
C ASN A 449 -36.06 10.31 -32.70
N VAL A 450 -35.26 9.79 -33.63
CA VAL A 450 -34.30 8.70 -33.40
C VAL A 450 -32.91 9.19 -33.74
N ASN A 451 -32.02 9.24 -32.75
CA ASN A 451 -30.64 9.69 -32.92
C ASN A 451 -29.67 8.55 -32.55
N LEU A 452 -28.75 8.21 -33.44
CA LEU A 452 -27.63 7.32 -33.13
C LEU A 452 -26.68 8.06 -32.19
N VAL A 453 -26.48 7.53 -30.98
CA VAL A 453 -25.56 8.11 -29.99
C VAL A 453 -24.15 7.58 -30.18
N GLY A 454 -24.03 6.30 -30.51
CA GLY A 454 -22.75 5.66 -30.79
C GLY A 454 -22.90 4.14 -30.88
N GLY A 455 -21.77 3.45 -30.97
CA GLY A 455 -21.73 2.00 -31.05
C GLY A 455 -20.31 1.47 -31.19
N THR A 456 -20.20 0.15 -31.39
CA THR A 456 -18.92 -0.55 -31.56
C THR A 456 -18.99 -1.58 -32.69
N SER A 457 -17.81 -1.97 -33.20
CA SER A 457 -17.60 -3.13 -34.07
C SER A 457 -17.59 -4.47 -33.31
N THR A 458 -17.66 -4.45 -31.98
CA THR A 458 -17.81 -5.64 -31.15
C THR A 458 -19.24 -6.17 -31.20
N TYR A 459 -19.40 -7.46 -31.53
CA TYR A 459 -20.71 -8.13 -31.55
C TYR A 459 -21.28 -8.33 -30.14
N MET A 460 -22.61 -8.26 -30.01
CA MET A 460 -23.29 -8.72 -28.81
C MET A 460 -23.05 -10.22 -28.58
N VAL A 461 -22.84 -10.61 -27.31
CA VAL A 461 -22.43 -11.96 -26.89
C VAL A 461 -23.43 -13.05 -27.30
N ALA A 462 -24.72 -12.72 -27.36
CA ALA A 462 -25.78 -13.71 -27.47
C ALA A 462 -25.86 -14.36 -28.87
N THR A 463 -25.89 -15.70 -28.88
CA THR A 463 -26.22 -16.56 -30.02
C THR A 463 -27.69 -16.44 -30.49
N ALA A 464 -28.49 -15.57 -29.87
CA ALA A 464 -29.92 -15.42 -30.15
C ALA A 464 -30.41 -13.97 -30.28
N GLY A 465 -29.52 -12.96 -30.38
CA GLY A 465 -29.95 -11.57 -30.51
C GLY A 465 -30.76 -11.08 -29.31
N ARG A 466 -30.24 -11.33 -28.10
CA ARG A 466 -30.77 -10.79 -26.85
C ARG A 466 -29.81 -9.72 -26.36
N CYS A 467 -30.36 -8.65 -25.83
CA CYS A 467 -29.61 -7.60 -25.17
C CYS A 467 -30.35 -7.08 -23.97
N SER A 468 -29.62 -6.39 -23.12
CA SER A 468 -30.09 -5.74 -21.91
C SER A 468 -29.54 -4.33 -21.90
N LEU A 469 -30.40 -3.38 -21.52
CA LEU A 469 -30.08 -1.97 -21.45
C LEU A 469 -30.51 -1.46 -20.08
N TRP A 470 -29.63 -0.72 -19.43
CA TRP A 470 -29.90 -0.12 -18.13
C TRP A 470 -29.36 1.31 -18.12
N ALA A 471 -30.09 2.24 -17.51
CA ALA A 471 -29.63 3.61 -17.37
C ALA A 471 -29.83 4.11 -15.93
N ALA A 472 -28.80 4.72 -15.37
CA ALA A 472 -28.90 5.46 -14.11
C ALA A 472 -29.55 6.83 -14.33
N SER A 473 -29.29 7.41 -15.50
CA SER A 473 -29.81 8.69 -15.96
C SER A 473 -29.76 8.76 -17.48
N PRO A 474 -30.36 9.78 -18.13
CA PRO A 474 -30.18 10.00 -19.57
C PRO A 474 -28.71 10.19 -20.00
N ASN A 475 -27.80 10.49 -19.07
CA ASN A 475 -26.37 10.69 -19.34
C ASN A 475 -25.50 9.55 -18.78
N ASP A 476 -26.10 8.43 -18.38
CA ASP A 476 -25.36 7.29 -17.85
C ASP A 476 -26.10 6.01 -18.23
N VAL A 477 -25.69 5.43 -19.36
CA VAL A 477 -26.43 4.36 -20.05
C VAL A 477 -25.50 3.21 -20.40
N TRP A 478 -25.97 2.00 -20.15
CA TRP A 478 -25.22 0.77 -20.27
C TRP A 478 -25.94 -0.19 -21.20
N LEU A 479 -25.20 -0.76 -22.16
CA LEU A 479 -25.74 -1.70 -23.15
C LEU A 479 -24.89 -2.97 -23.18
N SER A 480 -25.57 -4.11 -23.02
CA SER A 480 -24.94 -5.42 -23.03
C SER A 480 -24.31 -5.74 -24.38
N SER A 481 -23.11 -6.31 -24.37
CA SER A 481 -22.30 -6.48 -25.58
C SER A 481 -21.15 -7.46 -25.32
N GLY A 482 -20.47 -7.92 -26.38
CA GLY A 482 -19.19 -8.65 -26.29
C GLY A 482 -18.13 -7.92 -25.46
N LYS A 483 -18.22 -6.59 -25.48
CA LYS A 483 -17.60 -5.67 -24.54
C LYS A 483 -18.65 -4.65 -24.17
N THR A 484 -19.09 -4.65 -22.91
CA THR A 484 -20.21 -3.83 -22.45
C THR A 484 -19.98 -2.37 -22.83
N LEU A 485 -21.00 -1.74 -23.42
CA LEU A 485 -20.93 -0.34 -23.79
C LEU A 485 -21.41 0.53 -22.64
N HIS A 486 -20.69 1.63 -22.41
CA HIS A 486 -21.05 2.67 -21.45
C HIS A 486 -21.09 4.03 -22.15
N TYR A 487 -22.20 4.73 -22.03
CA TYR A 487 -22.38 6.11 -22.44
C TYR A 487 -22.39 7.02 -21.22
N ASP A 488 -21.47 7.99 -21.18
CA ASP A 488 -21.25 8.89 -20.04
C ASP A 488 -21.92 10.28 -20.19
N GLY A 489 -22.82 10.42 -21.16
CA GLY A 489 -23.45 11.69 -21.52
C GLY A 489 -22.71 12.45 -22.62
N SER A 490 -21.48 12.07 -22.93
CA SER A 490 -20.67 12.70 -23.98
C SER A 490 -20.27 11.72 -25.08
N ALA A 491 -19.82 10.51 -24.71
CA ALA A 491 -19.30 9.52 -25.63
C ALA A 491 -19.64 8.10 -25.19
N VAL A 492 -19.63 7.19 -26.17
CA VAL A 492 -19.74 5.75 -25.93
C VAL A 492 -18.33 5.16 -25.81
N SER A 493 -18.09 4.37 -24.78
CA SER A 493 -16.84 3.64 -24.54
C SER A 493 -17.09 2.16 -24.30
N GLU A 494 -16.06 1.33 -24.49
CA GLU A 494 -16.12 -0.11 -24.20
C GLU A 494 -15.51 -0.39 -22.82
N ILE A 495 -16.23 -1.18 -22.03
CA ILE A 495 -15.70 -1.88 -20.86
C ILE A 495 -15.37 -3.30 -21.29
N ASP A 496 -14.14 -3.77 -20.98
CA ASP A 496 -13.65 -5.11 -21.35
C ASP A 496 -14.28 -6.21 -20.47
N THR A 497 -15.60 -6.30 -20.53
CA THR A 497 -16.43 -7.25 -19.80
C THR A 497 -17.62 -7.58 -20.67
N ALA A 498 -17.70 -8.84 -21.10
CA ALA A 498 -18.82 -9.36 -21.85
C ALA A 498 -20.07 -9.45 -20.97
N SER A 499 -21.22 -9.04 -21.51
CA SER A 499 -22.49 -9.12 -20.80
C SER A 499 -23.67 -9.43 -21.72
N THR A 500 -24.68 -10.06 -21.12
CA THR A 500 -26.01 -10.32 -21.69
C THR A 500 -27.13 -9.74 -20.82
N ALA A 501 -26.83 -9.43 -19.56
CA ALA A 501 -27.74 -8.75 -18.63
C ALA A 501 -26.99 -7.67 -17.85
N ILE A 502 -27.63 -6.52 -17.63
CA ILE A 502 -27.05 -5.39 -16.90
C ILE A 502 -28.08 -4.84 -15.91
N TRP A 503 -27.62 -4.47 -14.73
CA TRP A 503 -28.43 -3.79 -13.73
C TRP A 503 -27.58 -2.96 -12.77
N GLY A 504 -28.14 -1.84 -12.28
CA GLY A 504 -27.57 -1.03 -11.22
C GLY A 504 -28.66 -0.35 -10.37
N LEU A 505 -28.29 0.11 -9.17
CA LEU A 505 -29.17 0.90 -8.29
C LEU A 505 -28.94 2.40 -8.39
N ALA A 506 -27.71 2.75 -8.74
CA ALA A 506 -27.16 4.08 -8.83
C ALA A 506 -26.10 4.01 -9.94
N PRO A 507 -25.52 5.14 -10.37
CA PRO A 507 -24.47 5.15 -11.40
C PRO A 507 -23.37 4.11 -11.18
N LEU A 508 -23.00 3.86 -9.91
CA LEU A 508 -22.07 2.81 -9.50
C LEU A 508 -22.50 2.19 -8.15
N PRO A 509 -22.19 0.90 -7.89
CA PRO A 509 -21.60 -0.04 -8.84
C PRO A 509 -22.62 -0.55 -9.86
N VAL A 510 -22.15 -0.93 -11.05
CA VAL A 510 -22.95 -1.58 -12.10
C VAL A 510 -22.66 -3.07 -12.14
N PHE A 511 -23.70 -3.87 -12.20
CA PHE A 511 -23.60 -5.32 -12.33
C PHE A 511 -23.82 -5.73 -13.78
N MET A 512 -22.89 -6.51 -14.29
CA MET A 512 -22.88 -7.05 -15.65
C MET A 512 -22.82 -8.56 -15.55
N ALA A 513 -23.64 -9.27 -16.30
CA ALA A 513 -23.74 -10.71 -16.19
C ALA A 513 -23.67 -11.39 -17.56
N PHE A 514 -22.96 -12.52 -17.61
CA PHE A 514 -22.97 -13.46 -18.73
C PHE A 514 -22.82 -14.91 -18.21
N GLN A 515 -21.58 -15.43 -18.14
CA GLN A 515 -21.25 -16.71 -17.51
C GLN A 515 -20.67 -16.55 -16.09
N SER A 516 -20.64 -15.31 -15.63
CA SER A 516 -20.27 -14.86 -14.28
C SER A 516 -21.09 -13.62 -13.96
N LEU A 517 -21.08 -13.20 -12.69
CA LEU A 517 -21.42 -11.83 -12.33
C LEU A 517 -20.15 -11.01 -12.30
N SER A 518 -20.16 -9.86 -12.93
CA SER A 518 -19.12 -8.84 -12.82
C SER A 518 -19.72 -7.63 -12.12
N ARG A 519 -19.04 -7.11 -11.10
CA ARG A 519 -19.40 -5.87 -10.40
C ARG A 519 -18.35 -4.82 -10.70
N PHE A 520 -18.74 -3.77 -11.41
CA PHE A 520 -17.85 -2.68 -11.79
C PHE A 520 -18.06 -1.47 -10.86
N ASP A 521 -16.97 -1.00 -10.25
CA ASP A 521 -16.98 0.12 -9.30
C ASP A 521 -16.61 1.47 -9.93
N GLY A 522 -16.42 1.52 -11.25
CA GLY A 522 -15.95 2.68 -12.00
C GLY A 522 -14.48 2.60 -12.41
N THR A 523 -13.70 1.73 -11.76
CA THR A 523 -12.28 1.51 -12.06
C THR A 523 -11.93 0.02 -12.17
N ASN A 524 -12.42 -0.79 -11.24
CA ASN A 524 -12.15 -2.21 -11.12
C ASN A 524 -13.40 -3.04 -11.38
N THR A 525 -13.18 -4.27 -11.84
CA THR A 525 -14.23 -5.26 -12.05
C THR A 525 -13.98 -6.48 -11.17
N ASP A 526 -14.82 -6.66 -10.14
CA ASP A 526 -14.86 -7.89 -9.36
C ASP A 526 -15.65 -8.95 -10.12
N VAL A 527 -15.16 -10.19 -10.17
CA VAL A 527 -15.83 -11.30 -10.87
C VAL A 527 -16.24 -12.39 -9.88
N PHE A 528 -17.53 -12.72 -9.87
CA PHE A 528 -18.13 -13.78 -9.07
C PHE A 528 -18.53 -14.95 -9.99
N PRO A 529 -17.81 -16.08 -9.95
CA PRO A 529 -18.13 -17.26 -10.76
C PRO A 529 -19.51 -17.83 -10.43
N LEU A 530 -20.24 -18.31 -11.44
CA LEU A 530 -21.59 -18.86 -11.27
C LEU A 530 -21.63 -20.18 -10.47
N GLY A 531 -20.54 -20.97 -10.50
CA GLY A 531 -20.51 -22.31 -9.91
C GLY A 531 -21.45 -23.34 -10.59
N THR A 532 -22.10 -22.97 -11.69
CA THR A 532 -22.98 -23.80 -12.51
C THR A 532 -22.80 -23.48 -13.99
N THR A 533 -23.27 -24.36 -14.87
CA THR A 533 -23.38 -24.09 -16.31
C THR A 533 -24.68 -23.34 -16.63
N GLY A 534 -24.63 -22.51 -17.67
CA GLY A 534 -25.77 -21.71 -18.14
C GLY A 534 -25.35 -20.29 -18.50
N THR A 535 -26.31 -19.55 -19.08
CA THR A 535 -26.14 -18.13 -19.41
C THR A 535 -27.16 -17.33 -18.61
N ILE A 536 -26.71 -16.25 -17.96
CA ILE A 536 -27.60 -15.26 -17.35
C ILE A 536 -28.21 -14.41 -18.46
N PHE A 537 -29.53 -14.41 -18.62
CA PHE A 537 -30.21 -13.56 -19.61
C PHE A 537 -30.92 -12.34 -19.02
N GLY A 538 -31.27 -12.39 -17.73
CA GLY A 538 -31.81 -11.24 -17.03
C GLY A 538 -31.26 -11.14 -15.63
N LEU A 539 -31.15 -9.90 -15.18
CA LEU A 539 -30.52 -9.51 -13.93
C LEU A 539 -31.31 -8.34 -13.36
N HIS A 540 -31.79 -8.46 -12.13
CA HIS A 540 -32.44 -7.36 -11.45
C HIS A 540 -32.30 -7.50 -9.94
N GLY A 541 -32.15 -6.38 -9.26
CA GLY A 541 -31.99 -6.36 -7.82
C GLY A 541 -32.73 -5.20 -7.17
N THR A 542 -32.60 -5.15 -5.85
CA THR A 542 -33.12 -4.05 -5.00
C THR A 542 -32.06 -3.53 -4.03
N ALA A 543 -30.93 -4.23 -3.91
CA ALA A 543 -29.76 -3.85 -3.14
C ALA A 543 -28.51 -4.52 -3.76
N PRO A 544 -27.27 -4.04 -3.53
CA PRO A 544 -26.06 -4.69 -4.04
C PRO A 544 -25.85 -6.12 -3.53
N ASN A 545 -26.51 -6.46 -2.42
CA ASN A 545 -26.56 -7.78 -1.79
C ASN A 545 -27.94 -8.47 -1.97
N ARG A 546 -28.78 -7.98 -2.89
CA ARG A 546 -30.05 -8.59 -3.25
C ARG A 546 -30.25 -8.45 -4.75
N VAL A 547 -29.55 -9.29 -5.48
CA VAL A 547 -29.61 -9.38 -6.94
C VAL A 547 -30.06 -10.78 -7.34
N PHE A 548 -31.01 -10.85 -8.27
CA PHE A 548 -31.51 -12.09 -8.82
C PHE A 548 -31.11 -12.20 -10.28
N ALA A 549 -30.89 -13.44 -10.74
CA ALA A 549 -30.59 -13.74 -12.13
C ALA A 549 -31.47 -14.87 -12.66
N ALA A 550 -32.03 -14.68 -13.86
CA ALA A 550 -32.61 -15.75 -14.65
C ALA A 550 -31.52 -16.42 -15.48
N LEU A 551 -31.39 -17.74 -15.32
CA LEU A 551 -30.51 -18.57 -16.13
C LEU A 551 -31.30 -19.43 -17.08
N ALA A 552 -30.79 -19.51 -18.31
CA ALA A 552 -31.15 -20.53 -19.27
C ALA A 552 -30.02 -21.56 -19.40
N THR A 553 -30.41 -22.83 -19.47
CA THR A 553 -29.54 -23.93 -19.89
C THR A 553 -30.15 -24.59 -21.13
N SER A 554 -29.55 -25.67 -21.63
CA SER A 554 -30.12 -26.40 -22.77
C SER A 554 -31.43 -27.12 -22.46
N SER A 555 -31.80 -27.31 -21.18
CA SER A 555 -32.98 -28.11 -20.80
C SER A 555 -33.74 -27.66 -19.55
N GLN A 556 -33.21 -26.72 -18.75
CA GLN A 556 -33.80 -26.29 -17.48
C GLN A 556 -33.53 -24.81 -17.19
N GLY A 557 -34.54 -24.11 -16.64
CA GLY A 557 -34.36 -22.78 -16.08
C GLY A 557 -33.79 -22.83 -14.67
N ARG A 558 -33.12 -21.76 -14.24
CA ARG A 558 -32.70 -21.57 -12.85
C ARG A 558 -32.93 -20.11 -12.46
N VAL A 559 -33.22 -19.89 -11.18
CA VAL A 559 -33.07 -18.58 -10.56
C VAL A 559 -31.90 -18.62 -9.60
N LEU A 560 -31.00 -17.66 -9.71
CA LEU A 560 -29.92 -17.47 -8.76
C LEU A 560 -30.15 -16.21 -7.94
N PHE A 561 -29.67 -16.23 -6.71
CA PHE A 561 -29.67 -15.11 -5.77
C PHE A 561 -28.23 -14.79 -5.37
N PHE A 562 -27.86 -13.52 -5.47
CA PHE A 562 -26.55 -13.00 -5.11
C PHE A 562 -26.64 -12.09 -3.89
N ASP A 563 -25.83 -12.38 -2.88
CA ASP A 563 -25.83 -11.73 -1.57
C ASP A 563 -24.55 -10.96 -1.26
N SER A 564 -23.78 -10.58 -2.28
CA SER A 564 -22.43 -10.00 -2.22
C SER A 564 -21.30 -10.94 -1.84
N LEU A 565 -21.57 -12.13 -1.30
CA LEU A 565 -20.57 -13.15 -1.00
C LEU A 565 -20.50 -14.22 -2.10
N GLY A 566 -21.62 -14.47 -2.78
CA GLY A 566 -21.67 -15.37 -3.91
C GLY A 566 -23.08 -15.70 -4.36
N TRP A 567 -23.20 -16.69 -5.24
CA TRP A 567 -24.47 -17.16 -5.76
C TRP A 567 -25.04 -18.30 -4.92
N THR A 568 -26.33 -18.21 -4.61
CA THR A 568 -27.16 -19.34 -4.17
C THR A 568 -28.17 -19.64 -5.27
N GLN A 569 -28.33 -20.92 -5.63
CA GLN A 569 -29.41 -21.31 -6.52
C GLN A 569 -30.71 -21.47 -5.74
N GLU A 570 -31.76 -20.77 -6.20
CA GLU A 570 -33.07 -20.83 -5.57
C GLU A 570 -33.85 -22.08 -6.03
N PRO A 571 -34.59 -22.74 -5.11
CA PRO A 571 -35.44 -23.86 -5.46
C PRO A 571 -36.67 -23.36 -6.26
N ILE A 572 -36.81 -23.85 -7.49
CA ILE A 572 -37.94 -23.53 -8.38
C ILE A 572 -38.78 -24.79 -8.69
N PRO A 573 -40.04 -24.64 -9.15
CA PRO A 573 -40.87 -25.77 -9.51
C PRO A 573 -40.18 -26.72 -10.51
N ALA A 574 -40.29 -28.03 -10.27
CA ALA A 574 -39.71 -29.03 -11.16
C ALA A 574 -40.29 -28.93 -12.57
N GLY A 575 -39.45 -29.18 -13.59
CA GLY A 575 -39.85 -29.08 -14.99
C GLY A 575 -39.98 -27.65 -15.52
N THR A 576 -39.45 -26.65 -14.81
CA THR A 576 -39.33 -25.28 -15.34
C THR A 576 -38.29 -25.25 -16.46
N ASN A 577 -38.74 -24.85 -17.66
CA ASN A 577 -37.88 -24.61 -18.82
C ASN A 577 -37.01 -23.36 -18.63
N SER A 578 -36.17 -23.05 -19.61
CA SER A 578 -35.27 -21.89 -19.57
C SER A 578 -35.97 -20.59 -19.20
N LEU A 579 -35.34 -19.85 -18.28
CA LEU A 579 -35.77 -18.54 -17.84
C LEU A 579 -34.89 -17.48 -18.50
N TYR A 580 -35.50 -16.35 -18.80
CA TYR A 580 -34.92 -15.33 -19.66
C TYR A 580 -34.80 -13.97 -19.00
N ASP A 581 -35.69 -13.64 -18.09
CA ASP A 581 -35.62 -12.38 -17.40
C ASP A 581 -36.21 -12.43 -15.99
N VAL A 582 -35.78 -11.48 -15.15
CA VAL A 582 -36.23 -11.31 -13.77
C VAL A 582 -36.54 -9.86 -13.44
N TYR A 583 -37.60 -9.66 -12.66
CA TYR A 583 -37.96 -8.38 -12.09
C TYR A 583 -38.12 -8.54 -10.58
N ALA A 584 -37.35 -7.78 -9.80
CA ALA A 584 -37.49 -7.72 -8.35
C ALA A 584 -38.28 -6.47 -7.95
N ALA A 585 -39.47 -6.66 -7.40
CA ALA A 585 -40.32 -5.56 -6.95
C ALA A 585 -39.73 -4.89 -5.70
N PRO A 586 -39.95 -3.57 -5.52
CA PRO A 586 -39.50 -2.86 -4.31
C PRO A 586 -40.05 -3.43 -3.00
N SER A 587 -41.20 -4.10 -3.05
CA SER A 587 -41.83 -4.77 -1.91
C SER A 587 -41.21 -6.12 -1.54
N GLY A 588 -40.28 -6.63 -2.36
CA GLY A 588 -39.61 -7.91 -2.17
C GLY A 588 -39.86 -8.84 -3.34
N GLU A 589 -41.11 -9.10 -3.70
CA GLU A 589 -41.49 -10.17 -4.64
C GLU A 589 -40.73 -10.13 -5.97
N VAL A 590 -40.26 -11.29 -6.42
CA VAL A 590 -39.49 -11.42 -7.67
C VAL A 590 -40.26 -12.24 -8.67
N TYR A 591 -40.32 -11.75 -9.90
CA TYR A 591 -40.96 -12.41 -11.03
C TYR A 591 -39.88 -12.91 -11.98
N ALA A 592 -40.00 -14.13 -12.47
CA ALA A 592 -39.12 -14.70 -13.49
C ALA A 592 -39.95 -15.24 -14.65
N VAL A 593 -39.51 -14.99 -15.88
CA VAL A 593 -40.25 -15.40 -17.08
C VAL A 593 -39.39 -16.21 -18.03
N GLY A 594 -40.02 -17.05 -18.86
CA GLY A 594 -39.28 -17.97 -19.71
C GLY A 594 -40.10 -18.68 -20.79
N ASP A 595 -39.54 -19.80 -21.23
CA ASP A 595 -40.11 -20.65 -22.28
C ASP A 595 -41.51 -21.18 -21.96
N GLY A 596 -42.32 -21.36 -23.00
CA GLY A 596 -43.64 -21.98 -22.88
C GLY A 596 -44.64 -21.15 -22.08
N GLY A 597 -44.49 -19.82 -22.06
CA GLY A 597 -45.30 -18.92 -21.24
C GLY A 597 -45.04 -19.05 -19.74
N THR A 598 -43.87 -19.55 -19.35
CA THR A 598 -43.53 -19.74 -17.94
C THR A 598 -43.46 -18.38 -17.24
N VAL A 599 -44.20 -18.26 -16.15
CA VAL A 599 -44.08 -17.17 -15.18
C VAL A 599 -43.95 -17.79 -13.80
N LEU A 600 -42.89 -17.43 -13.07
CA LEU A 600 -42.69 -17.78 -11.68
C LEU A 600 -42.77 -16.52 -10.82
N VAL A 601 -43.26 -16.66 -9.59
CA VAL A 601 -43.14 -15.63 -8.56
C VAL A 601 -42.48 -16.22 -7.31
N GLY A 602 -41.55 -15.48 -6.73
CA GLY A 602 -40.72 -15.89 -5.61
C GLY A 602 -40.39 -14.75 -4.63
N PRO A 603 -39.64 -15.07 -3.56
CA PRO A 603 -39.26 -14.15 -2.48
C PRO A 603 -38.50 -12.88 -2.88
#